data_AF-A0A392NHZ5-F1
#
_entry.id   AF-A0A392NHZ5-F1
#
_cell.length_a   1.000
_cell.length_b   1.000
_cell.length_c   1.000
_cell.angle_alpha   90.00
_cell.angle_beta   90.00
_cell.angle_gamma   90.00
#
_symmetry.space_group_name_H-M   'P 1'
#
loop_
_entity.id
_entity.type
_entity.pdbx_description
1 polymer ?
#
loop_
_entity_poly.entity_id
_entity_poly.type
_entity_poly.pdbx_seq_one_letter_code
_entity_poly.pdbx_strand_id
1 'polypeptide(L)' 'MKKILYLGNTLNQGTARGSAVGFKLDSLLKLTDTRASNSKMTLMHYLCKVLAEKSPPLLDFHHDLVSVETASK' A
#
# COMPACT_ATOMS: atom_id res chain seq x y z
N MET A 1 -7.44 -1.52 -1.35
CA MET A 1 -6.91 -2.64 -0.53
C MET A 1 -6.36 -3.83 -1.35
N LYS A 2 -7.09 -4.38 -2.33
CA LYS A 2 -6.63 -5.57 -3.11
C LYS A 2 -5.26 -5.42 -3.79
N LYS A 3 -4.94 -4.22 -4.30
CA LYS A 3 -3.64 -3.93 -4.94
C LYS A 3 -2.46 -4.08 -3.97
N ILE A 4 -2.63 -3.66 -2.72
CA ILE A 4 -1.60 -3.76 -1.67
C ILE A 4 -1.36 -5.23 -1.29
N LEU A 5 -2.44 -6.01 -1.14
CA LEU A 5 -2.33 -7.45 -0.87
C LEU A 5 -1.58 -8.17 -2.00
N TYR A 6 -1.92 -7.87 -3.25
CA TYR A 6 -1.24 -8.44 -4.41
C TYR A 6 0.26 -8.12 -4.40
N LEU A 7 0.63 -6.85 -4.22
CA LEU A 7 2.05 -6.44 -4.13
C LEU A 7 2.76 -7.12 -2.97
N GLY A 8 2.11 -7.19 -1.81
CA GLY A 8 2.64 -7.88 -0.63
C GLY A 8 2.91 -9.35 -0.89
N ASN A 9 1.98 -10.08 -1.50
CA ASN A 9 2.16 -11.49 -1.85
C ASN A 9 3.26 -11.69 -2.90
N THR A 10 3.34 -10.83 -3.92
CA THR A 10 4.41 -10.88 -4.93
C THR A 10 5.79 -10.69 -4.28
N LEU A 11 5.94 -9.70 -3.39
CA LEU A 11 7.21 -9.43 -2.73
C LEU A 11 7.60 -10.50 -1.70
N ASN A 12 6.61 -11.13 -1.05
CA ASN A 12 6.83 -12.16 -0.04
C ASN A 12 6.79 -13.58 -0.62
N GLN A 13 6.75 -13.74 -1.95
CA GLN A 13 6.70 -15.04 -2.60
C GLN A 13 7.83 -15.94 -2.10
N GLY A 14 7.51 -17.19 -1.77
CA GLY A 14 8.49 -18.16 -1.22
C GLY A 14 8.77 -18.01 0.28
N THR A 15 8.16 -17.04 0.97
CA THR A 15 8.20 -16.93 2.43
C THR A 15 6.88 -17.40 3.05
N ALA A 16 6.85 -17.58 4.37
CA ALA A 16 5.60 -17.84 5.12
C ALA A 16 4.52 -16.77 4.94
N ARG A 17 4.86 -15.59 4.36
CA ARG A 17 3.95 -14.47 4.12
C ARG A 17 3.50 -14.33 2.65
N GLY A 18 3.94 -15.20 1.74
CA GLY A 18 3.75 -15.06 0.29
C GLY A 18 2.36 -15.40 -0.27
N SER A 19 1.48 -15.98 0.55
CA SER A 19 0.13 -16.40 0.15
C SER A 19 -0.93 -15.89 1.12
N ALA A 20 -0.76 -14.65 1.59
CA ALA A 20 -1.70 -14.05 2.52
C ALA A 20 -3.07 -13.82 1.85
N VAL A 21 -4.14 -14.06 2.60
CA VAL A 21 -5.52 -13.72 2.20
C VAL A 21 -5.91 -12.29 2.59
N GLY A 22 -5.11 -11.66 3.44
CA GLY A 22 -5.34 -10.32 3.98
C GLY A 22 -4.13 -9.84 4.78
N PHE A 23 -4.22 -8.62 5.31
CA PHE A 23 -3.20 -8.01 6.15
C PHE A 23 -3.88 -7.12 7.20
N LYS A 24 -3.19 -6.89 8.32
CA LYS A 24 -3.66 -5.95 9.35
C LYS A 24 -3.50 -4.50 8.86
N LEU A 25 -4.46 -3.63 9.18
CA LEU A 25 -4.45 -2.23 8.71
C LEU A 25 -3.21 -1.43 9.17
N ASP A 26 -2.71 -1.71 10.37
CA ASP A 26 -1.46 -1.14 10.89
C ASP A 26 -0.24 -1.38 9.98
N SER A 27 -0.27 -2.44 9.17
CA SER A 27 0.80 -2.80 8.26
C SER A 27 0.90 -1.84 7.07
N LEU A 28 -0.10 -0.98 6.84
CA LEU A 28 -0.04 0.10 5.84
C LEU A 28 1.09 1.09 6.13
N LEU A 29 1.42 1.31 7.42
CA LEU A 29 2.51 2.19 7.82
C LEU A 29 3.87 1.68 7.31
N LYS A 30 4.02 0.37 7.07
CA LYS A 30 5.28 -0.23 6.60
C LYS A 30 5.56 -0.01 5.11
N LEU A 31 4.58 0.52 4.36
CA LEU A 31 4.76 0.80 2.92
C LEU A 31 5.79 1.91 2.67
N THR A 32 5.97 2.82 3.63
CA THR A 32 7.01 3.87 3.56
C THR A 32 8.40 3.36 3.94
N ASP A 33 8.47 2.25 4.69
CA ASP A 33 9.73 1.70 5.18
C ASP A 33 10.39 0.75 4.15
N THR A 34 9.58 0.06 3.35
CA THR A 34 10.07 -0.85 2.33
C THR A 34 10.62 -0.07 1.14
N ARG A 35 11.93 -0.18 0.90
CA ARG A 35 12.65 0.56 -0.16
C ARG A 35 13.09 -0.35 -1.30
N ALA A 36 13.14 0.22 -2.50
CA ALA A 36 13.84 -0.39 -3.63
C ALA A 36 15.34 -0.55 -3.31
N SER A 37 16.01 -1.45 -4.02
CA SER A 37 17.45 -1.72 -3.84
C SER A 37 18.34 -0.48 -4.02
N ASN A 38 17.91 0.49 -4.82
CA ASN A 38 18.61 1.76 -5.03
C ASN A 38 18.24 2.85 -4.01
N SER A 39 17.37 2.56 -3.04
CA SER A 39 16.88 3.46 -1.99
C SER A 39 16.17 4.74 -2.45
N LYS A 40 16.01 4.97 -3.77
CA LYS A 40 15.39 6.18 -4.34
C LYS A 40 13.87 6.19 -4.23
N MET A 41 13.25 5.04 -3.99
CA MET A 41 11.81 4.86 -4.03
C MET A 41 11.37 3.89 -2.93
N THR A 42 10.22 4.17 -2.31
CA THR A 42 9.56 3.24 -1.37
C THR A 42 8.44 2.49 -2.07
N LEU A 43 7.94 1.43 -1.45
CA LEU A 43 6.77 0.70 -1.95
C LEU A 43 5.53 1.61 -2.04
N MET A 44 5.37 2.56 -1.11
CA MET A 44 4.31 3.58 -1.19
C MET A 44 4.43 4.44 -2.44
N HIS A 45 5.63 4.97 -2.75
CA HIS A 45 5.84 5.72 -3.98
C HIS A 45 5.49 4.88 -5.22
N TYR A 46 5.87 3.61 -5.23
CA TYR A 46 5.59 2.71 -6.35
C TYR A 46 4.09 2.48 -6.52
N LEU A 47 3.38 2.25 -5.42
CA LEU A 47 1.93 2.12 -5.42
C LEU A 47 1.26 3.37 -6.00
N CYS A 48 1.62 4.57 -5.53
CA CYS A 48 1.08 5.82 -6.05
C CYS A 48 1.33 5.99 -7.55
N LYS A 49 2.55 5.70 -8.03
CA LYS A 49 2.90 5.74 -9.46
C LYS A 49 2.02 4.80 -10.28
N VAL A 50 1.88 3.55 -9.86
CA VAL A 50 1.04 2.56 -10.56
C VAL A 50 -0.43 2.95 -10.55
N LEU A 51 -0.93 3.51 -9.44
CA LEU A 51 -2.31 3.99 -9.37
C LEU A 51 -2.54 5.19 -10.27
N ALA A 52 -1.60 6.15 -10.33
CA ALA A 52 -1.67 7.28 -11.26
C ALA A 52 -1.73 6.83 -12.72
N GLU A 53 -0.99 5.77 -13.08
CA GLU A 53 -0.97 5.25 -14.47
C GLU A 53 -2.18 4.38 -14.81
N LYS A 54 -2.68 3.57 -13.86
CA LYS A 54 -3.67 2.51 -14.14
C LYS A 54 -5.08 2.82 -13.65
N SER A 55 -5.21 3.63 -12.61
CA SER A 55 -6.49 3.92 -11.96
C SER A 55 -6.44 5.26 -11.20
N PRO A 56 -6.26 6.40 -11.91
CA PRO A 56 -6.09 7.72 -11.29
C PRO A 56 -7.13 8.08 -10.22
N PRO A 57 -8.44 7.77 -10.38
CA PRO A 57 -9.45 8.10 -9.37
C PRO A 57 -9.19 7.48 -7.99
N LEU A 58 -8.40 6.40 -7.91
CA LEU A 58 -8.05 5.78 -6.63
C LEU A 58 -7.08 6.61 -5.80
N LEU A 59 -6.44 7.65 -6.35
CA LEU A 59 -5.61 8.58 -5.59
C LEU A 59 -6.45 9.49 -4.69
N ASP A 60 -7.71 9.74 -5.07
CA ASP A 60 -8.63 10.63 -4.37
C ASP A 60 -9.49 9.93 -3.31
N PHE A 61 -9.22 8.64 -3.02
CA PHE A 61 -10.02 7.85 -2.08
C PHE A 61 -10.13 8.45 -0.67
N HIS A 62 -9.17 9.28 -0.29
CA HIS A 62 -9.15 9.95 1.01
C HIS A 62 -10.26 11.00 1.16
N HIS A 63 -10.82 11.50 0.06
CA HIS A 63 -12.00 12.38 0.08
C HIS A 63 -13.25 11.69 0.63
N ASP A 64 -13.34 10.36 0.53
CA ASP A 64 -14.43 9.58 1.13
C ASP A 64 -14.23 9.36 2.65
N LEU A 65 -13.07 9.78 3.19
CA LEU A 65 -12.62 9.49 4.56
C LEU A 65 -12.40 10.76 5.39
N VAL A 66 -13.03 11.88 5.03
CA VAL A 66 -12.85 13.20 5.68
C VAL A 66 -13.08 13.19 7.20
N SER A 67 -13.95 12.32 7.71
CA SER A 67 -14.25 12.24 9.14
C SER A 67 -13.20 11.46 9.96
N VAL A 68 -12.30 10.72 9.29
CA VAL A 68 -11.33 9.85 9.97
C VAL A 68 -10.32 10.65 10.80
N GLU A 69 -9.89 11.82 10.34
CA GLU A 69 -8.99 12.68 11.11
C GLU A 69 -9.65 13.17 12.41
N THR A 70 -10.90 13.62 12.33
CA THR A 70 -11.65 14.06 13.52
C THR A 70 -11.89 12.90 14.49
N ALA A 71 -12.22 11.71 13.98
CA ALA A 71 -12.49 10.52 14.80
C ALA A 71 -11.23 9.90 15.45
N SER A 72 -10.04 10.34 15.04
CA SER A 72 -8.76 9.83 15.57
C SER A 72 -8.32 10.49 16.89
N LYS A 73 -9.01 11.57 17.29
CA LYS A 73 -8.77 12.34 18.52
C LYS A 73 -9.71 11.89 19.63
#